data_AF-A0A9P7V1G4-F1
#
_entry.id   AF-A0A9P7V1G4-F1
#
_cell.length_a   1.000
_cell.length_b   1.000
_cell.length_c   1.000
_cell.angle_alpha   90.00
_cell.angle_beta   90.00
_cell.angle_gamma   90.00
#
_symmetry.space_group_name_H-M   'P 1'
#
loop_
_entity.id
_entity.type
_entity.pdbx_description
1 polymer ?
#
loop_
_entity_poly.entity_id
_entity_poly.type
_entity_poly.pdbx_seq_one_letter_code
_entity_poly.pdbx_strand_id
1 'polypeptide(L)'
;MTLRPPTRKPPPPPPRRVTNRLSNSDKGCEIQDKPLGIAGRIANLRLNQVGLNPTRRETKASESKTSAEELVVQVEEAIVEEPVGPFIRAHKPTWEEIESRGPAFVRAICRKAPPIPGKDSPTPPVPVRRLPPMSTRLPTPPPEPEPGTYHDVVHDELEGVDRMHDSCIKCHDFSFIDDHAAQFPRHTVTSLEQLACDLTSPWQSETEKFRAIFTWLHHNVAYDTQAFFSGNVRAATPKSTFQSGLAVCDGYAGLFVTLAEYAGLQALKVSGHGKGFGYVAPDVNAPAPQFEMNHAWNCALMDGEWRLVDSCWGAGALDGLSYHPRFTPSWFTSTNAEFGKRHYPEDPGYQLVSEGEGGVISWEDYILVPEPPVIFGDFHEHSFSPHFLQPDVKSVQGGTTVSFHLFKLCEHMSTAQADNYVYFVNTPDDNRMPLTLNDAGGWSANVFIPRGAGGEVSIFYVKEVNGQDARGLGVQGFKAVMGKKAMSFGGLCRWIVA
;
A
#
# COMPACT_ATOMS: atom_id res chain seq x y z
N MET A 1 -3.67 -54.53 -44.74
CA MET A 1 -5.05 -54.00 -44.79
C MET A 1 -5.49 -53.61 -43.38
N THR A 2 -5.54 -52.29 -43.13
CA THR A 2 -6.34 -51.52 -42.15
C THR A 2 -6.66 -52.11 -40.76
N LEU A 3 -5.93 -51.64 -39.73
CA LEU A 3 -6.38 -51.63 -38.33
C LEU A 3 -7.16 -50.34 -38.05
N ARG A 4 -8.39 -50.46 -37.54
CA ARG A 4 -9.24 -49.34 -37.09
C ARG A 4 -8.76 -48.78 -35.75
N PRO A 5 -8.90 -47.48 -35.47
CA PRO A 5 -8.61 -46.90 -34.16
C PRO A 5 -9.77 -47.14 -33.16
N PRO A 6 -9.51 -47.22 -31.84
CA PRO A 6 -10.55 -47.28 -30.83
C PRO A 6 -11.15 -45.89 -30.56
N THR A 7 -12.47 -45.86 -30.43
CA THR A 7 -13.33 -44.70 -30.16
C THR A 7 -13.22 -44.24 -28.71
N ARG A 8 -13.04 -42.93 -28.48
CA ARG A 8 -13.13 -42.29 -27.16
C ARG A 8 -14.59 -42.17 -26.72
N LYS A 9 -14.93 -42.62 -25.51
CA LYS A 9 -16.22 -42.34 -24.86
C LYS A 9 -16.28 -40.88 -24.39
N PRO A 10 -17.44 -40.19 -24.50
CA PRO A 10 -17.63 -38.86 -23.95
C PRO A 10 -17.73 -38.87 -22.41
N PRO A 11 -17.35 -37.77 -21.72
CA PRO A 11 -17.45 -37.63 -20.27
C PRO A 11 -18.91 -37.49 -19.79
N PRO A 12 -19.21 -37.81 -18.52
CA PRO A 12 -20.57 -37.76 -17.97
C PRO A 12 -21.06 -36.31 -17.78
N PRO A 13 -22.39 -36.07 -17.85
CA PRO A 13 -22.96 -34.74 -17.66
C PRO A 13 -22.89 -34.26 -16.20
N PRO A 14 -22.89 -32.93 -15.97
CA PRO A 14 -22.82 -32.34 -14.63
C PRO A 14 -24.08 -32.64 -13.79
N PRO A 15 -23.97 -32.60 -12.44
CA PRO A 15 -25.08 -32.95 -11.55
C PRO A 15 -26.24 -31.95 -11.68
N ARG A 16 -27.47 -32.47 -11.71
CA ARG A 16 -28.70 -31.68 -11.79
C ARG A 16 -28.92 -30.86 -10.51
N ARG A 17 -29.18 -29.57 -10.70
CA ARG A 17 -29.56 -28.61 -9.67
C ARG A 17 -30.91 -29.01 -9.07
N VAL A 18 -30.94 -29.34 -7.79
CA VAL A 18 -32.17 -29.49 -7.01
C VAL A 18 -32.69 -28.09 -6.70
N THR A 19 -33.83 -27.73 -7.27
CA THR A 19 -34.56 -26.50 -6.94
C THR A 19 -35.29 -26.70 -5.62
N ASN A 20 -34.73 -26.22 -4.51
CA ASN A 20 -35.51 -25.99 -3.30
C ASN A 20 -36.26 -24.66 -3.46
N ARG A 21 -37.59 -24.73 -3.57
CA ARG A 21 -38.48 -23.60 -3.27
C ARG A 21 -38.34 -23.30 -1.78
N LEU A 22 -37.90 -22.09 -1.45
CA LEU A 22 -38.07 -21.54 -0.11
C LEU A 22 -39.07 -20.38 -0.19
N SER A 23 -40.12 -20.54 0.61
CA SER A 23 -41.18 -19.60 0.90
C SER A 23 -40.65 -18.37 1.64
N ASN A 24 -41.17 -17.20 1.29
CA ASN A 24 -41.01 -15.95 2.03
C ASN A 24 -41.41 -16.12 3.50
N SER A 25 -40.52 -15.72 4.41
CA SER A 25 -40.91 -15.21 5.71
C SER A 25 -39.99 -14.05 6.08
N ASP A 26 -40.53 -12.84 6.01
CA ASP A 26 -39.95 -11.61 6.54
C ASP A 26 -39.58 -11.76 8.02
N LYS A 27 -38.32 -11.49 8.35
CA LYS A 27 -37.90 -10.94 9.65
C LYS A 27 -36.76 -9.97 9.41
N GLY A 28 -37.06 -8.68 9.55
CA GLY A 28 -36.11 -7.59 9.40
C GLY A 28 -34.98 -7.68 10.43
N CYS A 29 -33.76 -7.49 9.95
CA CYS A 29 -32.59 -7.18 10.77
C CYS A 29 -32.16 -5.77 10.35
N GLU A 30 -32.25 -4.81 11.26
CA GLU A 30 -31.67 -3.48 11.07
C GLU A 30 -30.17 -3.63 10.80
N ILE A 31 -29.74 -3.23 9.60
CA ILE A 31 -28.33 -3.15 9.23
C ILE A 31 -27.85 -1.79 9.75
N GLN A 32 -27.04 -1.79 10.80
CA GLN A 32 -26.25 -0.62 11.16
C GLN A 32 -25.18 -0.41 10.07
N ASP A 33 -25.26 0.72 9.35
CA ASP A 33 -24.28 1.12 8.36
C ASP A 33 -22.88 1.21 9.01
N LYS A 34 -21.91 0.46 8.47
CA LYS A 34 -20.51 0.63 8.85
C LYS A 34 -20.03 2.02 8.36
N PRO A 35 -19.34 2.81 9.20
CA PRO A 35 -18.82 4.10 8.78
C PRO A 35 -17.81 3.94 7.63
N LEU A 36 -17.83 4.86 6.67
CA LEU A 36 -16.90 4.90 5.54
C LEU A 36 -15.43 4.99 6.04
N GLY A 37 -14.53 4.21 5.45
CA GLY A 37 -13.08 4.35 5.68
C GLY A 37 -12.55 5.73 5.27
N ILE A 38 -11.32 6.11 5.65
CA ILE A 38 -10.73 7.44 5.35
C ILE A 38 -10.90 7.83 3.87
N ALA A 39 -10.64 6.91 2.93
CA ALA A 39 -10.80 7.18 1.50
C ALA A 39 -12.25 7.55 1.12
N GLY A 40 -13.24 6.82 1.65
CA GLY A 40 -14.66 7.12 1.44
C GLY A 40 -15.11 8.43 2.10
N ARG A 41 -14.55 8.77 3.28
CA ARG A 41 -14.78 10.05 3.93
C ARG A 41 -14.18 11.23 3.16
N ILE A 42 -13.04 11.02 2.51
CA ILE A 42 -12.38 12.03 1.66
C ILE A 42 -13.13 12.25 0.35
N ALA A 43 -13.67 11.20 -0.27
CA ALA A 43 -14.50 11.34 -1.46
C ALA A 43 -15.70 12.28 -1.22
N ASN A 44 -16.26 12.29 -0.01
CA ASN A 44 -17.35 13.20 0.38
C ASN A 44 -16.92 14.66 0.55
N LEU A 45 -15.61 14.94 0.71
CA LEU A 45 -15.11 16.30 0.84
C LEU A 45 -15.11 17.08 -0.49
N ARG A 46 -15.42 16.41 -1.62
CA ARG A 46 -15.42 17.00 -2.98
C ARG A 46 -14.18 17.85 -3.24
N LEU A 47 -13.03 17.38 -2.75
CA LEU A 47 -11.75 18.06 -2.94
C LEU A 47 -11.41 18.00 -4.43
N ASN A 48 -10.84 19.08 -4.97
CA ASN A 48 -10.36 19.13 -6.36
C ASN A 48 -9.14 18.20 -6.50
N GLN A 49 -9.37 16.89 -6.55
CA GLN A 49 -8.35 15.90 -6.89
C GLN A 49 -8.13 15.97 -8.39
N VAL A 50 -7.02 16.59 -8.80
CA VAL A 50 -6.57 16.51 -10.18
C VAL A 50 -6.11 15.06 -10.41
N GLY A 51 -6.90 14.28 -11.17
CA GLY A 51 -6.52 12.92 -11.57
C GLY A 51 -7.36 11.76 -11.01
N LEU A 52 -8.46 12.01 -10.30
CA LEU A 52 -9.39 10.95 -9.84
C LEU A 52 -10.83 11.12 -10.34
N ASN A 53 -11.10 12.11 -11.20
CA ASN A 53 -12.41 12.27 -11.84
C ASN A 53 -12.37 11.69 -13.27
N PRO A 54 -12.97 10.52 -13.54
CA PRO A 54 -13.22 10.03 -14.89
C PRO A 54 -14.42 10.77 -15.50
N THR A 55 -14.40 12.11 -15.51
CA THR A 55 -15.30 12.87 -16.37
C THR A 55 -14.62 13.06 -17.71
N ARG A 56 -14.89 12.07 -18.58
CA ARG A 56 -14.76 12.08 -20.04
C ARG A 56 -14.54 13.50 -20.60
N ARG A 57 -13.31 13.79 -21.00
CA ARG A 57 -13.01 14.95 -21.85
C ARG A 57 -13.70 14.72 -23.19
N GLU A 58 -14.88 15.32 -23.38
CA GLU A 58 -15.44 15.47 -24.72
C GLU A 58 -14.47 16.31 -25.53
N THR A 59 -13.83 15.67 -26.51
CA THR A 59 -13.00 16.31 -27.51
C THR A 59 -13.84 17.32 -28.29
N LYS A 60 -13.63 18.61 -28.05
CA LYS A 60 -14.08 19.67 -28.97
C LYS A 60 -13.25 19.58 -30.25
N ALA A 61 -13.82 18.95 -31.27
CA ALA A 61 -13.38 19.13 -32.64
C ALA A 61 -13.64 20.59 -33.04
N SER A 62 -12.62 21.22 -33.62
CA SER A 62 -12.72 22.51 -34.28
C SER A 62 -13.61 22.39 -35.50
N GLU A 63 -14.55 23.32 -35.70
CA GLU A 63 -14.93 23.70 -37.06
C GLU A 63 -15.50 25.12 -37.13
N SER A 64 -15.20 25.72 -38.27
CA SER A 64 -15.35 27.11 -38.67
C SER A 64 -16.80 27.55 -38.89
N LYS A 65 -17.00 28.87 -38.73
CA LYS A 65 -18.21 29.64 -39.03
C LYS A 65 -18.90 29.27 -40.36
N THR A 66 -20.21 29.05 -40.33
CA THR A 66 -21.16 29.68 -41.28
C THR A 66 -22.63 29.63 -40.79
N SER A 67 -23.30 30.77 -40.96
CA SER A 67 -24.73 31.10 -41.10
C SER A 67 -25.83 30.33 -40.36
N ALA A 68 -26.71 31.13 -39.74
CA ALA A 68 -27.99 30.75 -39.17
C ALA A 68 -29.02 30.31 -40.23
N GLU A 69 -29.88 29.38 -39.85
CA GLU A 69 -31.30 29.30 -40.22
C GLU A 69 -32.05 28.37 -39.25
N GLU A 70 -33.29 28.75 -38.91
CA GLU A 70 -34.20 28.13 -37.94
C GLU A 70 -34.65 26.73 -38.34
N LEU A 71 -34.84 25.84 -37.36
CA LEU A 71 -35.93 24.85 -37.38
C LEU A 71 -36.19 24.29 -35.98
N VAL A 72 -37.43 24.51 -35.52
CA VAL A 72 -38.03 24.02 -34.27
C VAL A 72 -38.45 22.57 -34.44
N VAL A 73 -37.98 21.66 -33.58
CA VAL A 73 -38.66 20.39 -33.28
C VAL A 73 -38.53 20.09 -31.80
N GLN A 74 -39.69 19.93 -31.15
CA GLN A 74 -39.86 19.49 -29.77
C GLN A 74 -39.49 18.02 -29.61
N VAL A 75 -38.81 17.65 -28.52
CA VAL A 75 -38.79 16.27 -28.03
C VAL A 75 -38.98 16.30 -26.51
N GLU A 76 -39.98 15.54 -26.07
CA GLU A 76 -40.46 15.38 -24.70
C GLU A 76 -39.39 14.80 -23.77
N GLU A 77 -39.29 15.37 -22.55
CA GLU A 77 -38.54 14.79 -21.44
C GLU A 77 -39.32 13.58 -20.89
N ALA A 78 -38.78 12.38 -21.09
CA ALA A 78 -39.15 11.21 -20.31
C ALA A 78 -38.12 11.04 -19.17
N ILE A 79 -38.54 11.42 -17.96
CA ILE A 79 -37.84 11.09 -16.72
C ILE A 79 -38.03 9.60 -16.46
N VAL A 80 -36.95 8.81 -16.57
CA VAL A 80 -36.91 7.43 -16.07
C VAL A 80 -36.04 7.44 -14.82
N GLU A 81 -36.70 7.40 -13.66
CA GLU A 81 -36.07 7.05 -12.39
C GLU A 81 -35.79 5.53 -12.42
N GLU A 82 -34.53 5.13 -12.32
CA GLU A 82 -34.13 3.74 -12.04
C GLU A 82 -33.59 3.62 -10.61
N PRO A 83 -33.90 2.52 -9.90
CA PRO A 83 -33.80 2.42 -8.45
C PRO A 83 -32.37 2.15 -7.96
N VAL A 84 -32.04 2.76 -6.81
CA VAL A 84 -30.79 2.52 -6.06
C VAL A 84 -30.76 1.07 -5.55
N GLY A 85 -29.88 0.25 -6.12
CA GLY A 85 -29.61 -1.11 -5.68
C GLY A 85 -28.72 -1.20 -4.42
N PRO A 86 -28.72 -2.34 -3.71
CA PRO A 86 -28.09 -2.46 -2.39
C PRO A 86 -26.55 -2.54 -2.43
N PHE A 87 -25.93 -2.02 -1.36
CA PHE A 87 -24.51 -1.89 -1.08
C PHE A 87 -23.66 -3.17 -1.33
N ILE A 88 -22.51 -2.98 -1.99
CA ILE A 88 -21.56 -4.03 -2.38
C ILE A 88 -20.51 -4.23 -1.27
N ARG A 89 -20.46 -5.45 -0.69
CA ARG A 89 -19.29 -5.97 0.05
C ARG A 89 -18.06 -5.91 -0.86
N ALA A 90 -16.88 -5.55 -0.33
CA ALA A 90 -15.61 -5.62 -1.06
C ALA A 90 -15.54 -6.90 -1.92
N HIS A 91 -15.56 -6.71 -3.24
CA HIS A 91 -15.77 -7.76 -4.21
C HIS A 91 -14.50 -8.62 -4.27
N LYS A 92 -14.59 -9.88 -3.80
CA LYS A 92 -13.62 -10.89 -4.20
C LYS A 92 -13.79 -11.08 -5.71
N PRO A 93 -12.76 -10.83 -6.53
CA PRO A 93 -12.92 -10.88 -7.97
C PRO A 93 -13.43 -12.25 -8.39
N THR A 94 -14.41 -12.26 -9.29
CA THR A 94 -14.99 -13.51 -9.79
C THR A 94 -13.99 -14.23 -10.70
N TRP A 95 -14.15 -15.54 -10.87
CA TRP A 95 -13.31 -16.30 -11.80
C TRP A 95 -13.37 -15.76 -13.24
N GLU A 96 -14.49 -15.15 -13.66
CA GLU A 96 -14.60 -14.45 -14.95
C GLU A 96 -13.74 -13.18 -15.03
N GLU A 97 -13.66 -12.38 -13.95
CA GLU A 97 -12.80 -11.19 -13.88
C GLU A 97 -11.31 -11.51 -13.77
N ILE A 98 -11.00 -12.72 -13.32
CA ILE A 98 -9.66 -13.26 -13.26
C ILE A 98 -9.24 -13.79 -14.64
N GLU A 99 -10.15 -14.46 -15.36
CA GLU A 99 -9.92 -14.98 -16.71
C GLU A 99 -9.77 -13.87 -17.76
N SER A 100 -10.46 -12.74 -17.57
CA SER A 100 -10.37 -11.57 -18.46
C SER A 100 -9.01 -10.84 -18.40
N ARG A 101 -8.21 -11.06 -17.35
CA ARG A 101 -6.86 -10.46 -17.14
C ARG A 101 -5.75 -11.17 -17.91
N GLY A 102 -6.11 -12.14 -18.75
CA GLY A 102 -5.24 -12.70 -19.76
C GLY A 102 -4.56 -14.02 -19.39
N PRO A 103 -4.14 -14.83 -20.38
CA PRO A 103 -3.79 -16.24 -20.16
C PRO A 103 -2.52 -16.45 -19.33
N ALA A 104 -1.61 -15.47 -19.28
CA ALA A 104 -0.39 -15.56 -18.48
C ALA A 104 -0.68 -15.40 -16.98
N PHE A 105 -1.52 -14.42 -16.62
CA PHE A 105 -1.99 -14.19 -15.26
C PHE A 105 -2.80 -15.38 -14.74
N VAL A 106 -3.75 -15.89 -15.53
CA VAL A 106 -4.58 -17.07 -15.21
C VAL A 106 -3.73 -18.33 -15.02
N ARG A 107 -2.72 -18.55 -15.87
CA ARG A 107 -1.81 -19.69 -15.73
C ARG A 107 -0.92 -19.60 -14.50
N ALA A 108 -0.68 -18.41 -13.95
CA ALA A 108 0.16 -18.20 -12.78
C ALA A 108 -0.60 -18.47 -11.47
N ILE A 109 -1.82 -17.95 -11.35
CA ILE A 109 -2.69 -18.13 -10.16
C ILE A 109 -3.21 -19.58 -10.00
N CYS A 110 -3.25 -20.36 -11.09
CA CYS A 110 -3.72 -21.74 -11.07
C CYS A 110 -2.59 -22.73 -10.75
N ARG A 111 -1.35 -22.26 -10.51
CA ARG A 111 -0.24 -23.13 -10.11
C ARG A 111 -0.40 -23.46 -8.64
N LYS A 112 -0.52 -24.76 -8.33
CA LYS A 112 -0.34 -25.24 -6.95
C LYS A 112 1.10 -24.95 -6.53
N ALA A 113 1.27 -24.44 -5.30
CA ALA A 113 2.58 -24.31 -4.69
C ALA A 113 3.32 -25.66 -4.75
N PRO A 114 4.63 -25.68 -5.04
CA PRO A 114 5.42 -26.90 -4.97
C PRO A 114 5.36 -27.48 -3.54
N PRO A 115 5.39 -28.82 -3.38
CA PRO A 115 5.34 -29.44 -2.07
C PRO A 115 6.52 -29.01 -1.22
N ILE A 116 6.25 -28.63 0.03
CA ILE A 116 7.26 -28.34 1.05
C ILE A 116 8.17 -29.57 1.19
N PRO A 117 9.51 -29.44 1.16
CA PRO A 117 10.41 -30.55 1.45
C PRO A 117 10.09 -31.17 2.81
N GLY A 118 9.84 -32.48 2.82
CA GLY A 118 9.38 -33.21 4.01
C GLY A 118 10.36 -33.14 5.18
N LYS A 119 9.79 -33.16 6.39
CA LYS A 119 10.44 -33.01 7.71
C LYS A 119 11.23 -34.26 8.17
N ASP A 120 11.75 -35.06 7.25
CA ASP A 120 12.38 -36.36 7.53
C ASP A 120 13.91 -36.33 7.30
N SER A 121 14.58 -35.37 7.92
CA SER A 121 16.03 -35.41 8.12
C SER A 121 16.35 -35.09 9.58
N PRO A 122 17.25 -35.86 10.23
CA PRO A 122 17.50 -35.73 11.66
C PRO A 122 18.05 -34.34 11.98
N THR A 123 17.41 -33.67 12.93
CA THR A 123 17.81 -32.36 13.45
C THR A 123 19.22 -32.44 14.03
N PRO A 124 20.18 -31.59 13.60
CA PRO A 124 21.45 -31.48 14.30
C PRO A 124 21.24 -30.84 15.69
N PRO A 125 22.06 -31.19 16.70
CA PRO A 125 21.85 -30.72 18.06
C PRO A 125 22.07 -29.21 18.17
N VAL A 126 21.15 -28.55 18.87
CA VAL A 126 21.22 -27.13 19.23
C VAL A 126 22.46 -26.89 20.13
N PRO A 127 23.30 -25.87 19.87
CA PRO A 127 24.41 -25.53 20.76
C PRO A 127 23.89 -24.99 22.08
N VAL A 128 24.12 -25.73 23.17
CA VAL A 128 23.80 -25.28 24.54
C VAL A 128 24.82 -24.20 24.96
N ARG A 129 24.40 -22.93 25.01
CA ARG A 129 25.17 -21.87 25.66
C ARG A 129 24.58 -21.58 27.05
N ARG A 130 25.41 -21.74 28.08
CA ARG A 130 25.06 -21.52 29.49
C ARG A 130 24.70 -20.06 29.75
N LEU A 131 23.53 -19.81 30.32
CA LEU A 131 23.19 -18.54 30.95
C LEU A 131 23.83 -18.45 32.36
N PRO A 132 24.29 -17.28 32.81
CA PRO A 132 24.80 -17.08 34.17
C PRO A 132 23.69 -17.13 35.23
N PRO A 133 24.00 -17.43 36.49
CA PRO A 133 23.00 -17.88 37.47
C PRO A 133 22.14 -16.74 38.04
N MET A 134 20.82 -16.94 38.07
CA MET A 134 19.90 -16.16 38.90
C MET A 134 19.82 -16.75 40.32
N SER A 135 19.86 -15.88 41.32
CA SER A 135 19.69 -16.22 42.73
C SER A 135 18.21 -16.16 43.16
N THR A 136 17.88 -17.10 44.05
CA THR A 136 16.77 -17.16 45.01
C THR A 136 15.35 -17.52 44.52
N ARG A 137 14.94 -18.71 45.00
CA ARG A 137 13.71 -19.47 44.83
C ARG A 137 12.44 -18.76 45.31
N LEU A 138 11.33 -19.07 44.63
CA LEU A 138 9.99 -19.13 45.22
C LEU A 138 9.37 -20.53 44.99
N PRO A 139 8.42 -20.98 45.84
CA PRO A 139 8.08 -22.40 46.02
C PRO A 139 7.20 -23.02 44.93
N THR A 140 7.38 -24.32 44.72
CA THR A 140 6.68 -25.18 43.75
C THR A 140 5.21 -25.41 44.13
N PRO A 141 4.24 -25.33 43.18
CA PRO A 141 2.88 -25.81 43.39
C PRO A 141 2.78 -27.36 43.29
N PRO A 142 1.72 -27.97 43.87
CA PRO A 142 1.54 -29.43 44.02
C PRO A 142 1.25 -30.17 42.69
N PRO A 143 1.44 -31.50 42.64
CA PRO A 143 1.39 -32.27 41.40
C PRO A 143 -0.03 -32.47 40.86
N GLU A 144 -0.16 -32.43 39.54
CA GLU A 144 -1.37 -32.73 38.77
C GLU A 144 -1.67 -34.25 38.75
N PRO A 145 -2.93 -34.70 38.77
CA PRO A 145 -3.28 -36.11 38.65
C PRO A 145 -3.24 -36.63 37.19
N GLU A 146 -2.89 -37.92 37.05
CA GLU A 146 -2.74 -38.73 35.83
C GLU A 146 -4.02 -38.85 34.95
N PRO A 147 -3.89 -39.20 33.65
CA PRO A 147 -4.92 -38.99 32.64
C PRO A 147 -6.02 -40.08 32.65
N GLY A 148 -7.28 -39.64 32.67
CA GLY A 148 -8.47 -40.48 32.57
C GLY A 148 -9.16 -40.38 31.22
N THR A 149 -9.11 -41.49 30.48
CA THR A 149 -10.04 -42.03 29.46
C THR A 149 -11.11 -41.12 28.81
N TYR A 150 -11.00 -41.05 27.47
CA TYR A 150 -12.02 -40.74 26.46
C TYR A 150 -13.44 -41.20 26.81
N HIS A 151 -14.42 -40.30 26.68
CA HIS A 151 -15.75 -40.61 26.13
C HIS A 151 -16.38 -39.34 25.50
N ASP A 152 -17.02 -39.55 24.34
CA ASP A 152 -17.67 -38.58 23.46
C ASP A 152 -18.65 -37.62 24.14
N VAL A 153 -18.55 -36.33 23.82
CA VAL A 153 -19.71 -35.45 23.67
C VAL A 153 -19.49 -34.57 22.44
N VAL A 154 -20.29 -34.83 21.41
CA VAL A 154 -20.47 -33.96 20.25
C VAL A 154 -21.38 -32.80 20.67
N HIS A 155 -21.09 -31.61 20.12
CA HIS A 155 -21.81 -30.33 20.25
C HIS A 155 -21.41 -29.49 21.46
N ASP A 156 -20.45 -28.56 21.26
CA ASP A 156 -20.68 -27.11 21.39
C ASP A 156 -19.37 -26.32 21.17
N GLU A 157 -18.88 -26.23 19.93
CA GLU A 157 -17.80 -25.30 19.55
C GLU A 157 -18.20 -24.53 18.28
N LEU A 158 -19.24 -23.72 18.41
CA LEU A 158 -19.57 -22.64 17.48
C LEU A 158 -19.34 -21.25 18.07
N GLU A 159 -18.51 -21.14 19.11
CA GLU A 159 -18.11 -19.85 19.68
C GLU A 159 -16.60 -19.86 19.97
N GLY A 160 -15.79 -19.52 18.96
CA GLY A 160 -14.35 -19.44 19.16
C GLY A 160 -13.47 -19.10 17.94
N VAL A 161 -14.04 -19.00 16.74
CA VAL A 161 -13.27 -18.68 15.51
C VAL A 161 -13.81 -17.40 14.87
N ASP A 162 -13.75 -16.29 15.60
CA ASP A 162 -14.00 -14.95 15.05
C ASP A 162 -12.99 -13.91 15.60
N ARG A 163 -11.71 -14.30 15.64
CA ARG A 163 -10.57 -13.40 15.97
C ARG A 163 -9.49 -13.42 14.90
N MET A 164 -9.85 -13.71 13.65
CA MET A 164 -8.92 -13.65 12.52
C MET A 164 -9.42 -12.70 11.43
N HIS A 165 -10.14 -11.66 11.84
CA HIS A 165 -10.46 -10.52 10.99
C HIS A 165 -9.68 -9.28 11.47
N ASP A 166 -8.84 -8.78 10.56
CA ASP A 166 -8.50 -7.36 10.40
C ASP A 166 -7.30 -6.77 11.18
N SER A 167 -6.12 -7.40 11.13
CA SER A 167 -4.89 -6.66 11.40
C SER A 167 -4.54 -5.82 10.17
N CYS A 168 -4.98 -4.56 10.15
CA CYS A 168 -4.61 -3.62 9.10
C CYS A 168 -3.08 -3.63 8.90
N ILE A 169 -2.61 -3.95 7.68
CA ILE A 169 -1.17 -4.10 7.38
C ILE A 169 -0.35 -2.85 7.73
N LYS A 170 -0.96 -1.66 7.66
CA LYS A 170 -0.33 -0.38 7.99
C LYS A 170 -0.14 -0.17 9.50
N CYS A 171 -0.91 -0.90 10.31
CA CYS A 171 -0.89 -0.84 11.77
C CYS A 171 -0.25 -2.08 12.40
N HIS A 172 0.03 -3.11 11.59
CA HIS A 172 0.68 -4.31 12.06
C HIS A 172 2.12 -4.00 12.49
N ASP A 173 2.48 -4.40 13.70
CA ASP A 173 3.82 -4.22 14.25
C ASP A 173 4.75 -5.30 13.70
N PHE A 174 5.58 -4.91 12.73
CA PHE A 174 6.56 -5.81 12.11
C PHE A 174 7.91 -5.87 12.85
N SER A 175 8.08 -5.20 14.00
CA SER A 175 9.39 -5.09 14.68
C SER A 175 10.02 -6.46 14.97
N PHE A 176 9.25 -7.42 15.50
CA PHE A 176 9.76 -8.78 15.76
C PHE A 176 10.19 -9.51 14.49
N ILE A 177 9.48 -9.30 13.38
CA ILE A 177 9.80 -9.91 12.09
C ILE A 177 11.07 -9.27 11.51
N ASP A 178 11.18 -7.96 11.63
CA ASP A 178 12.32 -7.19 11.15
C ASP A 178 13.60 -7.55 11.93
N ASP A 179 13.51 -7.62 13.26
CA ASP A 179 14.61 -8.02 14.15
C ASP A 179 15.04 -9.46 13.92
N HIS A 180 14.10 -10.36 13.61
CA HIS A 180 14.43 -11.73 13.21
C HIS A 180 15.18 -11.76 11.89
N ALA A 181 14.69 -11.09 10.84
CA ALA A 181 15.32 -11.07 9.53
C ALA A 181 16.76 -10.51 9.57
N ALA A 182 17.02 -9.55 10.46
CA ALA A 182 18.36 -8.98 10.68
C ALA A 182 19.38 -9.98 11.26
N GLN A 183 18.93 -11.08 11.87
CA GLN A 183 19.80 -12.10 12.48
C GLN A 183 20.44 -13.08 11.49
N PHE A 184 20.15 -12.94 10.19
CA PHE A 184 20.69 -13.80 9.14
C PHE A 184 21.64 -13.05 8.20
N PRO A 185 22.83 -12.57 8.65
CA PRO A 185 23.80 -11.98 7.75
C PRO A 185 24.14 -12.94 6.61
N ARG A 186 24.13 -12.44 5.38
CA ARG A 186 24.32 -13.19 4.13
C ARG A 186 25.49 -14.17 4.15
N HIS A 187 26.60 -13.79 4.80
CA HIS A 187 27.82 -14.59 4.88
C HIS A 187 27.73 -15.80 5.83
N THR A 188 26.69 -15.86 6.67
CA THR A 188 26.45 -16.98 7.60
C THR A 188 25.55 -18.06 7.01
N VAL A 189 24.92 -17.78 5.87
CA VAL A 189 23.87 -18.61 5.28
C VAL A 189 24.44 -19.44 4.12
N THR A 190 24.11 -20.73 4.09
CA THR A 190 24.75 -21.69 3.18
C THR A 190 23.97 -21.94 1.89
N SER A 191 22.64 -21.78 1.90
CA SER A 191 21.79 -21.93 0.71
C SER A 191 20.53 -21.07 0.79
N LEU A 192 19.91 -20.82 -0.37
CA LEU A 192 18.69 -20.03 -0.47
C LEU A 192 17.47 -20.77 0.10
N GLU A 193 17.44 -22.09 -0.02
CA GLU A 193 16.40 -22.95 0.55
C GLU A 193 16.40 -22.88 2.07
N GLN A 194 17.57 -22.99 2.69
CA GLN A 194 17.71 -22.90 4.14
C GLN A 194 17.36 -21.48 4.61
N LEU A 195 17.84 -20.45 3.90
CA LEU A 195 17.49 -19.07 4.19
C LEU A 195 15.99 -18.83 4.21
N ALA A 196 15.29 -19.28 3.17
CA ALA A 196 13.85 -19.12 3.06
C ALA A 196 13.13 -19.80 4.23
N CYS A 197 13.54 -21.02 4.59
CA CYS A 197 12.99 -21.74 5.74
C CYS A 197 13.25 -21.00 7.06
N ASP A 198 14.48 -20.55 7.30
CA ASP A 198 14.87 -19.88 8.54
C ASP A 198 14.18 -18.52 8.71
N LEU A 199 14.02 -17.77 7.62
CA LEU A 199 13.31 -16.49 7.63
C LEU A 199 11.81 -16.65 7.91
N THR A 200 11.20 -17.73 7.40
CA THR A 200 9.73 -17.80 7.30
C THR A 200 9.06 -18.79 8.25
N SER A 201 9.77 -19.81 8.74
CA SER A 201 9.21 -20.85 9.60
C SER A 201 8.65 -20.38 10.96
N PRO A 202 9.11 -19.28 11.58
CA PRO A 202 8.50 -18.80 12.83
C PRO A 202 7.11 -18.19 12.63
N TRP A 203 6.77 -17.73 11.43
CA TRP A 203 5.57 -16.94 11.15
C TRP A 203 4.45 -17.80 10.59
N GLN A 204 3.20 -17.43 10.92
CA GLN A 204 2.03 -18.16 10.43
C GLN A 204 1.46 -17.51 9.17
N SER A 205 1.31 -16.18 9.18
CA SER A 205 0.74 -15.41 8.08
C SER A 205 1.70 -15.34 6.88
N GLU A 206 1.15 -15.33 5.66
CA GLU A 206 1.93 -15.10 4.44
C GLU A 206 2.52 -13.68 4.44
N THR A 207 1.78 -12.69 4.93
CA THR A 207 2.24 -11.30 5.09
C THR A 207 3.51 -11.22 5.93
N GLU A 208 3.52 -11.85 7.10
CA GLU A 208 4.70 -11.86 7.99
C GLU A 208 5.90 -12.56 7.34
N LYS A 209 5.69 -13.66 6.62
CA LYS A 209 6.76 -14.35 5.89
C LYS A 209 7.35 -13.49 4.77
N PHE A 210 6.49 -12.81 4.00
CA PHE A 210 6.94 -11.86 2.99
C PHE A 210 7.67 -10.68 3.59
N ARG A 211 7.25 -10.21 4.77
CA ARG A 211 7.96 -9.16 5.51
C ARG A 211 9.36 -9.61 5.87
N ALA A 212 9.55 -10.81 6.39
CA ALA A 212 10.87 -11.33 6.73
C ALA A 212 11.82 -11.34 5.52
N ILE A 213 11.33 -11.76 4.34
CA ILE A 213 12.10 -11.74 3.09
C ILE A 213 12.44 -10.30 2.66
N PHE A 214 11.45 -9.41 2.68
CA PHE A 214 11.61 -7.99 2.35
C PHE A 214 12.68 -7.32 3.22
N THR A 215 12.62 -7.54 4.55
CA THR A 215 13.56 -6.95 5.50
C THR A 215 14.94 -7.58 5.38
N TRP A 216 15.04 -8.89 5.13
CA TRP A 216 16.32 -9.53 4.90
C TRP A 216 17.07 -8.94 3.69
N LEU A 217 16.35 -8.67 2.59
CA LEU A 217 16.94 -8.04 1.40
C LEU A 217 17.52 -6.66 1.71
N HIS A 218 16.83 -5.84 2.51
CA HIS A 218 17.33 -4.55 2.96
C HIS A 218 18.70 -4.66 3.66
N HIS A 219 18.86 -5.64 4.56
CA HIS A 219 20.09 -5.78 5.33
C HIS A 219 21.25 -6.40 4.54
N ASN A 220 20.97 -7.14 3.47
CA ASN A 220 21.94 -8.06 2.87
C ASN A 220 22.27 -7.81 1.40
N VAL A 221 21.50 -6.96 0.74
CA VAL A 221 21.72 -6.57 -0.66
C VAL A 221 21.89 -5.06 -0.71
N ALA A 222 22.93 -4.60 -1.42
CA ALA A 222 23.16 -3.20 -1.73
C ALA A 222 22.92 -2.95 -3.22
N TYR A 223 22.53 -1.72 -3.56
CA TYR A 223 22.30 -1.36 -4.96
C TYR A 223 23.63 -1.28 -5.73
N ASP A 224 23.73 -1.96 -6.87
CA ASP A 224 24.92 -1.95 -7.72
C ASP A 224 25.00 -0.66 -8.56
N THR A 225 25.45 0.43 -7.92
CA THR A 225 25.57 1.74 -8.55
C THR A 225 26.56 1.72 -9.71
N GLN A 226 27.64 0.94 -9.61
CA GLN A 226 28.64 0.85 -10.67
C GLN A 226 28.05 0.27 -11.94
N ALA A 227 27.37 -0.87 -11.86
CA ALA A 227 26.73 -1.48 -13.02
C ALA A 227 25.63 -0.59 -13.61
N PHE A 228 24.84 0.05 -12.73
CA PHE A 228 23.76 0.96 -13.13
C PHE A 228 24.27 2.18 -13.89
N PHE A 229 25.19 2.96 -13.31
CA PHE A 229 25.68 4.21 -13.92
C PHE A 229 26.61 3.98 -15.11
N SER A 230 27.29 2.83 -15.20
CA SER A 230 28.08 2.51 -16.40
C SER A 230 27.23 1.95 -17.54
N GLY A 231 25.93 1.74 -17.35
CA GLY A 231 25.07 1.05 -18.32
C GLY A 231 25.42 -0.42 -18.56
N ASN A 232 26.23 -1.04 -17.70
CA ASN A 232 26.70 -2.42 -17.84
C ASN A 232 25.93 -3.36 -16.92
N VAL A 233 24.61 -3.15 -16.83
CA VAL A 233 23.73 -4.02 -16.06
C VAL A 233 23.69 -5.40 -16.73
N ARG A 234 24.25 -6.39 -16.04
CA ARG A 234 24.21 -7.79 -16.47
C ARG A 234 23.01 -8.48 -15.84
N ALA A 235 22.48 -9.49 -16.52
CA ALA A 235 21.46 -10.35 -15.95
C ALA A 235 22.01 -10.99 -14.66
N ALA A 236 21.42 -10.63 -13.51
CA ALA A 236 21.75 -11.20 -12.23
C ALA A 236 20.82 -12.39 -11.96
N THR A 237 21.40 -13.54 -11.60
CA THR A 237 20.62 -14.66 -11.06
C THR A 237 20.38 -14.46 -9.56
N PRO A 238 19.31 -15.02 -8.98
CA PRO A 238 19.09 -14.99 -7.53
C PRO A 238 20.32 -15.48 -6.75
N LYS A 239 20.98 -16.54 -7.22
CA LYS A 239 22.21 -17.07 -6.63
C LYS A 239 23.37 -16.07 -6.70
N SER A 240 23.57 -15.40 -7.83
CA SER A 240 24.64 -14.39 -7.94
C SER A 240 24.36 -13.17 -7.07
N THR A 241 23.12 -12.69 -6.99
CA THR A 241 22.72 -11.60 -6.08
C THR A 241 22.97 -11.98 -4.62
N PHE A 242 22.59 -13.20 -4.22
CA PHE A 242 22.86 -13.73 -2.89
C PHE A 242 24.37 -13.88 -2.60
N GLN A 243 25.18 -14.24 -3.59
CA GLN A 243 26.63 -14.41 -3.41
C GLN A 243 27.40 -13.09 -3.40
N SER A 244 27.00 -12.10 -4.19
CA SER A 244 27.65 -10.79 -4.24
C SER A 244 27.15 -9.85 -3.13
N GLY A 245 25.86 -9.94 -2.78
CA GLY A 245 25.17 -8.89 -2.02
C GLY A 245 24.97 -7.61 -2.83
N LEU A 246 25.02 -7.67 -4.16
CA LEU A 246 24.89 -6.54 -5.07
C LEU A 246 23.86 -6.85 -6.15
N ALA A 247 22.94 -5.93 -6.40
CA ALA A 247 21.96 -6.02 -7.48
C ALA A 247 21.41 -4.64 -7.87
N VAL A 248 20.84 -4.54 -9.07
CA VAL A 248 19.85 -3.52 -9.42
C VAL A 248 18.43 -4.04 -9.17
N CYS A 249 17.40 -3.24 -9.44
CA CYS A 249 15.99 -3.57 -9.20
C CYS A 249 15.58 -4.99 -9.63
N ASP A 250 15.98 -5.42 -10.84
CA ASP A 250 15.67 -6.77 -11.35
C ASP A 250 16.21 -7.90 -10.46
N GLY A 251 17.41 -7.72 -9.90
CA GLY A 251 18.05 -8.71 -9.03
C GLY A 251 17.42 -8.77 -7.64
N TYR A 252 16.95 -7.64 -7.10
CA TYR A 252 16.14 -7.62 -5.88
C TYR A 252 14.82 -8.37 -6.09
N ALA A 253 14.08 -7.99 -7.13
CA ALA A 253 12.79 -8.58 -7.42
C ALA A 253 12.89 -10.09 -7.70
N GLY A 254 13.93 -10.52 -8.44
CA GLY A 254 14.21 -11.93 -8.69
C GLY A 254 14.56 -12.71 -7.42
N LEU A 255 15.43 -12.19 -6.56
CA LEU A 255 15.80 -12.86 -5.31
C LEU A 255 14.63 -12.95 -4.33
N PHE A 256 13.80 -11.91 -4.24
CA PHE A 256 12.57 -11.93 -3.46
C PHE A 256 11.65 -13.09 -3.89
N VAL A 257 11.39 -13.23 -5.20
CA VAL A 257 10.55 -14.31 -5.73
C VAL A 257 11.15 -15.68 -5.43
N THR A 258 12.45 -15.87 -5.61
CA THR A 258 13.10 -17.16 -5.33
C THR A 258 13.02 -17.55 -3.85
N LEU A 259 13.22 -16.61 -2.93
CA LEU A 259 13.05 -16.90 -1.49
C LEU A 259 11.59 -17.21 -1.15
N ALA A 260 10.64 -16.49 -1.75
CA ALA A 260 9.21 -16.76 -1.60
C ALA A 260 8.84 -18.17 -2.11
N GLU A 261 9.32 -18.55 -3.29
CA GLU A 261 9.10 -19.88 -3.88
C GLU A 261 9.63 -21.00 -2.96
N TYR A 262 10.83 -20.85 -2.40
CA TYR A 262 11.39 -21.82 -1.46
C TYR A 262 10.62 -21.88 -0.12
N ALA A 263 9.99 -20.79 0.29
CA ALA A 263 9.10 -20.74 1.44
C ALA A 263 7.68 -21.26 1.15
N GLY A 264 7.39 -21.69 -0.09
CA GLY A 264 6.07 -22.14 -0.51
C GLY A 264 5.06 -21.00 -0.70
N LEU A 265 5.54 -19.77 -0.88
CA LEU A 265 4.72 -18.57 -1.08
C LEU A 265 4.58 -18.24 -2.56
N GLN A 266 3.51 -17.52 -2.92
CA GLN A 266 3.25 -17.10 -4.29
C GLN A 266 3.67 -15.65 -4.51
N ALA A 267 4.70 -15.44 -5.32
CA ALA A 267 5.14 -14.12 -5.74
C ALA A 267 5.59 -14.12 -7.21
N LEU A 268 5.52 -12.94 -7.83
CA LEU A 268 5.91 -12.70 -9.20
C LEU A 268 6.78 -11.45 -9.26
N LYS A 269 7.71 -11.43 -10.23
CA LYS A 269 8.40 -10.22 -10.63
C LYS A 269 7.53 -9.46 -11.62
N VAL A 270 7.36 -8.16 -11.39
CA VAL A 270 6.66 -7.23 -12.28
C VAL A 270 7.66 -6.21 -12.77
N SER A 271 7.65 -5.92 -14.06
CA SER A 271 8.48 -4.88 -14.66
C SER A 271 7.61 -3.74 -15.19
N GLY A 272 8.17 -2.53 -15.22
CA GLY A 272 7.47 -1.36 -15.75
C GLY A 272 8.23 -0.06 -15.51
N HIS A 273 7.48 1.03 -15.35
CA HIS A 273 8.02 2.37 -15.12
C HIS A 273 7.84 2.83 -13.68
N GLY A 274 8.94 3.17 -13.01
CA GLY A 274 8.97 3.82 -11.71
C GLY A 274 9.29 5.31 -11.81
N LYS A 275 8.57 6.15 -11.04
CA LYS A 275 8.91 7.58 -10.79
C LYS A 275 10.03 7.68 -9.75
N GLY A 276 11.19 7.11 -10.06
CA GLY A 276 12.34 6.93 -9.18
C GLY A 276 13.47 7.93 -9.40
N PHE A 277 14.70 7.51 -9.11
CA PHE A 277 15.91 8.31 -9.35
C PHE A 277 15.98 8.76 -10.82
N GLY A 278 16.26 10.04 -11.04
CA GLY A 278 16.36 10.63 -12.38
C GLY A 278 15.03 10.90 -13.07
N TYR A 279 13.87 10.56 -12.46
CA TYR A 279 12.57 10.93 -13.00
C TYR A 279 12.39 12.45 -12.96
N VAL A 280 11.98 13.00 -14.10
CA VAL A 280 11.56 14.39 -14.25
C VAL A 280 10.13 14.37 -14.77
N ALA A 281 9.23 15.05 -14.06
CA ALA A 281 7.84 15.14 -14.49
C ALA A 281 7.76 15.87 -15.85
N PRO A 282 6.96 15.36 -16.81
CA PRO A 282 6.67 16.11 -18.03
C PRO A 282 6.05 17.47 -17.72
N ASP A 283 6.20 18.43 -18.64
CA ASP A 283 5.40 19.66 -18.59
C ASP A 283 3.92 19.29 -18.67
N VAL A 284 3.08 19.93 -17.86
CA VAL A 284 1.63 19.70 -17.79
C VAL A 284 0.92 19.87 -19.15
N ASN A 285 1.52 20.63 -20.07
CA ASN A 285 0.98 20.83 -21.43
C ASN A 285 1.68 19.99 -22.50
N ALA A 286 2.71 19.21 -22.14
CA ALA A 286 3.39 18.33 -23.09
C ALA A 286 2.53 17.08 -23.38
N PRO A 287 2.63 16.50 -24.59
CA PRO A 287 2.07 15.19 -24.86
C PRO A 287 2.73 14.15 -23.93
N ALA A 288 1.98 13.11 -23.58
CA ALA A 288 2.53 11.99 -22.82
C ALA A 288 3.74 11.40 -23.57
N PRO A 289 4.88 11.18 -22.90
CA PRO A 289 6.01 10.50 -23.52
C PRO A 289 5.64 9.06 -23.86
N GLN A 290 6.41 8.41 -24.73
CA GLN A 290 6.26 6.98 -24.97
C GLN A 290 6.56 6.19 -23.70
N PHE A 291 5.90 5.04 -23.54
CA PHE A 291 6.16 4.15 -22.42
C PHE A 291 7.59 3.60 -22.51
N GLU A 292 8.35 3.77 -21.44
CA GLU A 292 9.69 3.20 -21.29
C GLU A 292 9.78 2.47 -19.94
N MET A 293 10.20 1.22 -19.97
CA MET A 293 10.44 0.43 -18.77
C MET A 293 11.79 0.81 -18.16
N ASN A 294 11.80 1.12 -16.87
CA ASN A 294 13.01 1.51 -16.14
C ASN A 294 13.16 0.84 -14.76
N HIS A 295 12.18 0.03 -14.34
CA HIS A 295 12.15 -0.53 -12.98
C HIS A 295 11.48 -1.91 -12.91
N ALA A 296 11.78 -2.63 -11.83
CA ALA A 296 11.21 -3.95 -11.54
C ALA A 296 10.95 -4.10 -10.03
N TRP A 297 9.83 -4.72 -9.69
CA TRP A 297 9.33 -4.93 -8.32
C TRP A 297 8.60 -6.27 -8.21
N ASN A 298 7.89 -6.48 -7.09
CA ASN A 298 7.23 -7.73 -6.77
C ASN A 298 5.70 -7.58 -6.67
N CYS A 299 5.00 -8.65 -7.02
CA CYS A 299 3.59 -8.87 -6.73
C CYS A 299 3.49 -10.15 -5.90
N ALA A 300 2.89 -10.09 -4.71
CA ALA A 300 2.87 -11.18 -3.74
C ALA A 300 1.45 -11.45 -3.25
N LEU A 301 1.08 -12.73 -3.11
CA LEU A 301 -0.20 -13.13 -2.53
C LEU A 301 -0.05 -13.17 -1.01
N MET A 302 -0.60 -12.17 -0.32
CA MET A 302 -0.52 -12.00 1.12
C MET A 302 -1.88 -12.26 1.75
N ASP A 303 -2.00 -13.39 2.46
CA ASP A 303 -3.20 -13.77 3.23
C ASP A 303 -4.49 -13.70 2.39
N GLY A 304 -4.38 -14.13 1.12
CA GLY A 304 -5.49 -14.15 0.17
C GLY A 304 -5.67 -12.90 -0.70
N GLU A 305 -4.82 -11.88 -0.55
CA GLU A 305 -4.85 -10.65 -1.38
C GLU A 305 -3.54 -10.45 -2.15
N TRP A 306 -3.62 -10.15 -3.45
CA TRP A 306 -2.45 -9.77 -4.23
C TRP A 306 -2.04 -8.33 -3.93
N ARG A 307 -0.78 -8.15 -3.52
CA ARG A 307 -0.20 -6.86 -3.14
C ARG A 307 1.10 -6.58 -3.87
N LEU A 308 1.32 -5.32 -4.21
CA LEU A 308 2.57 -4.84 -4.78
C LEU A 308 3.60 -4.52 -3.68
N VAL A 309 4.83 -4.97 -3.87
CA VAL A 309 5.96 -4.76 -2.95
C VAL A 309 7.18 -4.33 -3.76
N ASP A 310 7.91 -3.33 -3.29
CA ASP A 310 9.20 -2.97 -3.86
C ASP A 310 10.33 -3.22 -2.86
N SER A 311 10.93 -4.40 -2.96
CA SER A 311 12.09 -4.79 -2.13
C SER A 311 13.35 -3.97 -2.43
N CYS A 312 13.46 -3.37 -3.63
CA CYS A 312 14.60 -2.55 -4.02
C CYS A 312 14.53 -1.16 -3.41
N TRP A 313 13.44 -0.43 -3.62
CA TRP A 313 13.25 0.89 -3.01
C TRP A 313 12.97 0.79 -1.49
N GLY A 314 12.49 -0.37 -1.03
CA GLY A 314 12.42 -0.74 0.38
C GLY A 314 13.77 -0.78 1.07
N ALA A 315 14.82 -1.16 0.34
CA ALA A 315 16.17 -1.32 0.89
C ALA A 315 16.94 0.00 1.02
N GLY A 316 16.71 0.98 0.14
CA GLY A 316 17.41 2.25 0.19
C GLY A 316 17.15 3.13 -1.03
N ALA A 317 17.95 4.18 -1.17
CA ALA A 317 17.82 5.15 -2.26
C ALA A 317 19.18 5.57 -2.81
N LEU A 318 19.18 6.05 -4.06
CA LEU A 318 20.32 6.70 -4.68
C LEU A 318 20.31 8.20 -4.33
N ASP A 319 21.49 8.74 -3.99
CA ASP A 319 21.77 10.17 -3.92
C ASP A 319 22.98 10.48 -4.80
N GLY A 320 22.73 11.18 -5.91
CA GLY A 320 23.69 11.30 -6.99
C GLY A 320 24.17 9.92 -7.47
N LEU A 321 25.47 9.65 -7.33
CA LEU A 321 26.09 8.37 -7.72
C LEU A 321 26.21 7.36 -6.57
N SER A 322 25.78 7.74 -5.37
CA SER A 322 25.96 6.95 -4.15
C SER A 322 24.67 6.23 -3.75
N TYR A 323 24.80 5.01 -3.25
CA TYR A 323 23.69 4.28 -2.64
C TYR A 323 23.68 4.48 -1.13
N HIS A 324 22.52 4.84 -0.59
CA HIS A 324 22.28 5.01 0.83
C HIS A 324 21.27 3.95 1.31
N PRO A 325 21.71 2.96 2.10
CA PRO A 325 20.79 2.01 2.70
C PRO A 325 19.86 2.75 3.67
N ARG A 326 18.56 2.60 3.47
CA ARG A 326 17.53 3.23 4.29
C ARG A 326 16.26 2.41 4.22
N PHE A 327 16.00 1.66 5.29
CA PHE A 327 14.81 0.82 5.36
C PHE A 327 13.56 1.67 5.22
N THR A 328 12.73 1.35 4.23
CA THR A 328 11.53 2.10 3.90
C THR A 328 10.34 1.16 3.90
N PRO A 329 9.70 0.92 5.07
CA PRO A 329 8.67 -0.10 5.22
C PRO A 329 7.39 0.20 4.43
N SER A 330 7.16 1.45 4.04
CA SER A 330 6.01 1.83 3.22
C SER A 330 6.00 1.13 1.86
N TRP A 331 7.15 0.71 1.32
CA TRP A 331 7.21 -0.08 0.07
C TRP A 331 6.72 -1.53 0.23
N PHE A 332 6.41 -1.93 1.45
CA PHE A 332 5.75 -3.19 1.78
C PHE A 332 4.28 -2.98 2.20
N THR A 333 3.99 -1.93 2.96
CA THR A 333 2.67 -1.73 3.60
C THR A 333 1.69 -0.84 2.80
N SER A 334 2.13 -0.22 1.71
CA SER A 334 1.24 0.61 0.87
C SER A 334 0.12 -0.20 0.25
N THR A 335 -1.02 0.42 0.01
CA THR A 335 -2.07 -0.20 -0.83
C THR A 335 -1.62 -0.21 -2.29
N ASN A 336 -2.25 -1.04 -3.13
CA ASN A 336 -1.94 -1.09 -4.56
C ASN A 336 -2.15 0.28 -5.25
N ALA A 337 -3.22 1.00 -4.88
CA ALA A 337 -3.47 2.36 -5.37
C ALA A 337 -2.40 3.37 -4.93
N GLU A 338 -1.90 3.28 -3.69
CA GLU A 338 -0.79 4.13 -3.22
C GLU A 338 0.51 3.81 -3.94
N PHE A 339 0.80 2.52 -4.12
CA PHE A 339 1.98 2.03 -4.82
C PHE A 339 1.98 2.47 -6.30
N GLY A 340 0.82 2.38 -6.95
CA GLY A 340 0.59 2.73 -8.36
C GLY A 340 0.85 4.20 -8.71
N LYS A 341 0.83 5.12 -7.73
CA LYS A 341 1.20 6.53 -7.96
C LYS A 341 2.65 6.70 -8.43
N ARG A 342 3.52 5.74 -8.14
CA ARG A 342 4.95 5.76 -8.48
C ARG A 342 5.41 4.55 -9.29
N HIS A 343 4.53 3.60 -9.58
CA HIS A 343 4.83 2.38 -10.31
C HIS A 343 3.73 2.07 -11.31
N TYR A 344 4.09 2.06 -12.59
CA TYR A 344 3.19 1.69 -13.67
C TYR A 344 3.71 0.43 -14.35
N PRO A 345 3.00 -0.71 -14.24
CA PRO A 345 3.46 -1.97 -14.82
C PRO A 345 3.36 -1.96 -16.35
N GLU A 346 4.24 -2.71 -17.00
CA GLU A 346 4.16 -2.95 -18.46
C GLU A 346 2.83 -3.59 -18.86
N ASP A 347 2.36 -4.55 -18.05
CA ASP A 347 1.01 -5.12 -18.15
C ASP A 347 0.09 -4.42 -17.12
N PRO A 348 -0.87 -3.58 -17.56
CA PRO A 348 -1.79 -2.85 -16.68
C PRO A 348 -2.57 -3.73 -15.70
N GLY A 349 -2.73 -5.03 -15.97
CA GLY A 349 -3.38 -5.97 -15.05
C GLY A 349 -2.70 -6.08 -13.69
N TYR A 350 -1.41 -5.76 -13.60
CA TYR A 350 -0.66 -5.73 -12.34
C TYR A 350 -0.77 -4.42 -11.56
N GLN A 351 -1.64 -3.47 -11.97
CA GLN A 351 -1.96 -2.35 -11.09
C GLN A 351 -2.74 -2.81 -9.86
N LEU A 352 -3.53 -3.88 -9.99
CA LEU A 352 -4.27 -4.51 -8.89
C LEU A 352 -5.15 -3.54 -8.09
N VAL A 353 -5.67 -2.52 -8.77
CA VAL A 353 -6.60 -1.52 -8.21
C VAL A 353 -8.02 -1.92 -8.60
N SER A 354 -8.94 -1.94 -7.64
CA SER A 354 -10.36 -2.19 -7.90
C SER A 354 -11.07 -0.93 -8.40
N GLU A 355 -12.22 -1.07 -9.06
CA GLU A 355 -13.05 0.08 -9.47
C GLU A 355 -13.43 0.99 -8.29
N GLY A 356 -13.69 0.41 -7.11
CA GLY A 356 -13.97 1.17 -5.89
C GLY A 356 -12.80 1.97 -5.34
N GLU A 357 -11.57 1.68 -5.78
CA GLU A 357 -10.34 2.41 -5.44
C GLU A 357 -9.89 3.37 -6.54
N GLY A 358 -10.73 3.61 -7.56
CA GLY A 358 -10.45 4.48 -8.69
C GLY A 358 -10.13 3.76 -10.01
N GLY A 359 -10.08 2.42 -9.98
CA GLY A 359 -9.86 1.60 -11.16
C GLY A 359 -8.42 1.62 -11.68
N VAL A 360 -8.21 0.91 -12.79
CA VAL A 360 -6.92 0.88 -13.50
C VAL A 360 -6.74 2.22 -14.22
N ILE A 361 -5.58 2.86 -14.05
CA ILE A 361 -5.25 4.13 -14.72
C ILE A 361 -4.50 3.89 -16.01
N SER A 362 -4.64 4.81 -16.97
CA SER A 362 -3.88 4.77 -18.23
C SER A 362 -2.43 5.25 -18.03
N TRP A 363 -1.55 4.94 -18.99
CA TRP A 363 -0.18 5.46 -19.00
C TRP A 363 -0.16 7.00 -19.00
N GLU A 364 -1.04 7.62 -19.78
CA GLU A 364 -1.14 9.08 -19.89
C GLU A 364 -1.54 9.70 -18.55
N ASP A 365 -2.57 9.14 -17.90
CA ASP A 365 -3.03 9.60 -16.59
C ASP A 365 -1.96 9.40 -15.52
N TYR A 366 -1.18 8.32 -15.59
CA TYR A 366 -0.07 8.07 -14.69
C TYR A 366 1.10 9.05 -14.91
N ILE A 367 1.54 9.24 -16.14
CA ILE A 367 2.80 9.95 -16.42
C ILE A 367 2.63 11.47 -16.37
N LEU A 368 1.43 11.97 -16.65
CA LEU A 368 1.09 13.40 -16.65
C LEU A 368 0.56 13.91 -15.30
N VAL A 369 0.53 13.08 -14.25
CA VAL A 369 0.20 13.56 -12.89
C VAL A 369 1.17 14.68 -12.51
N PRO A 370 0.66 15.86 -12.10
CA PRO A 370 1.50 16.95 -11.62
C PRO A 370 2.40 16.54 -10.47
N GLU A 371 3.55 17.21 -10.34
CA GLU A 371 4.42 16.98 -9.18
C GLU A 371 3.69 17.29 -7.87
N PRO A 372 3.90 16.49 -6.80
CA PRO A 372 3.34 16.76 -5.48
C PRO A 372 4.08 17.90 -4.76
N PRO A 373 3.53 18.41 -3.64
CA PRO A 373 4.29 19.27 -2.74
C PRO A 373 5.52 18.57 -2.16
N VAL A 374 6.45 19.38 -1.64
CA VAL A 374 7.61 18.86 -0.91
C VAL A 374 7.14 18.35 0.45
N ILE A 375 7.43 17.09 0.76
CA ILE A 375 7.10 16.44 2.04
C ILE A 375 8.39 16.26 2.86
N PHE A 376 8.35 16.64 4.12
CA PHE A 376 9.49 16.53 5.05
C PHE A 376 9.44 15.23 5.87
N GLY A 377 10.55 14.86 6.51
CA GLY A 377 10.67 13.62 7.30
C GLY A 377 9.59 13.49 8.39
N ASP A 378 9.37 14.55 9.16
CA ASP A 378 8.38 14.60 10.24
C ASP A 378 6.97 14.25 9.78
N PHE A 379 6.62 14.47 8.50
CA PHE A 379 5.32 14.06 7.95
C PHE A 379 5.08 12.56 8.12
N HIS A 380 6.11 11.76 7.83
CA HIS A 380 6.06 10.31 7.96
C HIS A 380 6.14 9.87 9.43
N GLU A 381 6.96 10.54 10.24
CA GLU A 381 7.06 10.28 11.69
C GLU A 381 5.71 10.51 12.41
N HIS A 382 4.96 11.51 11.96
CA HIS A 382 3.62 11.79 12.46
C HIS A 382 2.53 10.89 11.86
N SER A 383 2.94 9.89 11.05
CA SER A 383 2.08 8.91 10.40
C SER A 383 0.99 9.55 9.54
N PHE A 384 1.31 10.62 8.80
CA PHE A 384 0.40 11.19 7.80
C PHE A 384 0.50 10.45 6.47
N SER A 385 -0.61 10.41 5.74
CA SER A 385 -0.67 9.84 4.39
C SER A 385 -0.34 10.89 3.33
N PRO A 386 0.71 10.71 2.52
CA PRO A 386 0.94 11.55 1.34
C PRO A 386 -0.20 11.44 0.33
N HIS A 387 -0.90 10.29 0.32
CA HIS A 387 -1.98 10.05 -0.61
C HIS A 387 -3.17 10.99 -0.40
N PHE A 388 -3.39 11.42 0.84
CA PHE A 388 -4.52 12.25 1.25
C PHE A 388 -4.13 13.70 1.57
N LEU A 389 -2.87 14.07 1.31
CA LEU A 389 -2.41 15.44 1.44
C LEU A 389 -3.08 16.32 0.37
N GLN A 390 -3.59 17.47 0.78
CA GLN A 390 -4.15 18.45 -0.14
C GLN A 390 -3.62 19.87 0.16
N PRO A 391 -3.35 20.69 -0.87
CA PRO A 391 -3.37 20.34 -2.30
C PRO A 391 -2.29 19.30 -2.67
N ASP A 392 -2.60 18.41 -3.60
CA ASP A 392 -1.70 17.34 -4.06
C ASP A 392 -0.76 17.75 -5.19
N VAL A 393 -0.71 19.05 -5.51
CA VAL A 393 0.15 19.65 -6.52
C VAL A 393 1.27 20.48 -5.89
N LYS A 394 2.40 20.62 -6.60
CA LYS A 394 3.63 21.29 -6.13
C LYS A 394 3.46 22.76 -5.83
N SER A 395 2.57 23.44 -6.54
CA SER A 395 2.36 24.87 -6.43
C SER A 395 0.89 25.23 -6.17
N VAL A 396 0.70 26.29 -5.40
CA VAL A 396 -0.60 26.90 -5.13
C VAL A 396 -0.65 28.30 -5.69
N GLN A 397 -1.81 28.75 -6.15
CA GLN A 397 -1.96 30.04 -6.81
C GLN A 397 -2.08 31.19 -5.79
N GLY A 398 -1.22 32.21 -5.92
CA GLY A 398 -1.33 33.43 -5.13
C GLY A 398 -2.61 34.22 -5.41
N GLY A 399 -3.15 34.86 -4.37
CA GLY A 399 -4.40 35.63 -4.42
C GLY A 399 -5.68 34.81 -4.40
N THR A 400 -5.60 33.54 -3.98
CA THR A 400 -6.75 32.62 -3.88
C THR A 400 -6.87 32.04 -2.48
N THR A 401 -8.07 31.57 -2.11
CA THR A 401 -8.26 30.77 -0.91
C THR A 401 -8.05 29.31 -1.26
N VAL A 402 -7.17 28.65 -0.52
CA VAL A 402 -6.78 27.26 -0.73
C VAL A 402 -7.16 26.42 0.51
N SER A 403 -7.71 25.24 0.27
CA SER A 403 -8.09 24.27 1.30
C SER A 403 -6.96 23.28 1.51
N PHE A 404 -6.37 23.27 2.71
CA PHE A 404 -5.31 22.35 3.09
C PHE A 404 -5.87 21.21 3.94
N HIS A 405 -5.47 19.97 3.66
CA HIS A 405 -5.93 18.80 4.40
C HIS A 405 -4.79 17.83 4.73
N LEU A 406 -4.85 17.25 5.94
CA LEU A 406 -3.99 16.17 6.42
C LEU A 406 -4.84 15.02 6.96
N PHE A 407 -4.44 13.79 6.65
CA PHE A 407 -5.04 12.59 7.20
C PHE A 407 -3.97 11.62 7.66
N LYS A 408 -4.24 10.90 8.75
CA LYS A 408 -3.39 9.80 9.18
C LYS A 408 -3.29 8.72 8.09
N LEU A 409 -2.20 7.96 8.14
CA LEU A 409 -1.90 6.88 7.20
C LEU A 409 -2.96 5.77 7.25
N CYS A 410 -3.58 5.58 8.41
CA CYS A 410 -4.64 4.63 8.66
C CYS A 410 -5.66 5.19 9.66
N GLU A 411 -6.91 4.72 9.59
CA GLU A 411 -8.00 5.15 10.48
C GLU A 411 -7.89 4.65 11.91
N HIS A 412 -7.09 3.61 12.15
CA HIS A 412 -6.78 3.13 13.50
C HIS A 412 -5.82 4.05 14.25
N MET A 413 -5.19 5.02 13.57
CA MET A 413 -4.24 5.94 14.20
C MET A 413 -4.98 7.06 14.91
N SER A 414 -4.57 7.37 16.15
CA SER A 414 -5.25 8.35 16.98
C SER A 414 -5.26 9.75 16.36
N THR A 415 -6.45 10.34 16.33
CA THR A 415 -6.71 11.75 16.04
C THR A 415 -7.03 12.56 17.29
N ALA A 416 -6.96 11.93 18.48
CA ALA A 416 -7.22 12.60 19.75
C ALA A 416 -6.19 13.71 20.00
N GLN A 417 -6.64 14.82 20.59
CA GLN A 417 -5.79 15.97 20.88
C GLN A 417 -4.58 15.61 21.74
N ALA A 418 -4.76 14.74 22.74
CA ALA A 418 -3.69 14.33 23.66
C ALA A 418 -2.50 13.65 22.94
N ASP A 419 -2.75 12.97 21.83
CA ASP A 419 -1.74 12.21 21.09
C ASP A 419 -1.11 13.03 19.95
N ASN A 420 -1.63 14.23 19.67
CA ASN A 420 -1.29 15.01 18.50
C ASN A 420 -0.86 16.44 18.83
N TYR A 421 -0.08 17.01 17.93
CA TYR A 421 0.33 18.41 17.98
C TYR A 421 -0.71 19.33 17.35
N VAL A 422 -0.52 20.64 17.53
CA VAL A 422 -1.23 21.65 16.75
C VAL A 422 -0.51 21.83 15.42
N TYR A 423 -1.21 21.51 14.33
CA TYR A 423 -0.77 21.74 12.96
C TYR A 423 -1.27 23.10 12.48
N PHE A 424 -0.46 23.84 11.71
CA PHE A 424 -0.86 25.13 11.15
C PHE A 424 -0.25 25.37 9.78
N VAL A 425 -1.00 26.04 8.91
CA VAL A 425 -0.50 26.59 7.64
C VAL A 425 0.20 27.91 7.96
N ASN A 426 1.44 28.04 7.49
CA ASN A 426 2.21 29.27 7.50
C ASN A 426 2.28 29.83 6.08
N THR A 427 1.78 31.05 5.89
CA THR A 427 1.78 31.75 4.61
C THR A 427 2.99 32.70 4.46
N PRO A 428 3.29 33.20 3.25
CA PRO A 428 4.44 34.07 3.02
C PRO A 428 4.50 35.36 3.87
N ASP A 429 3.35 35.82 4.37
CA ASP A 429 3.21 36.98 5.26
C ASP A 429 3.30 36.62 6.76
N ASP A 430 3.82 35.43 7.10
CA ASP A 430 3.95 34.88 8.46
C ASP A 430 2.61 34.75 9.21
N ASN A 431 1.49 34.69 8.48
CA ASN A 431 0.21 34.34 9.07
C ASN A 431 0.15 32.83 9.34
N ARG A 432 -0.19 32.47 10.58
CA ARG A 432 -0.20 31.10 11.10
C ARG A 432 -1.61 30.65 11.38
N MET A 433 -2.23 30.00 10.39
CA MET A 433 -3.60 29.51 10.48
C MET A 433 -3.62 28.07 11.00
N PRO A 434 -4.11 27.80 12.23
CA PRO A 434 -4.20 26.44 12.73
C PRO A 434 -5.19 25.60 11.94
N LEU A 435 -4.83 24.34 11.65
CA LEU A 435 -5.76 23.36 11.12
C LEU A 435 -6.65 22.82 12.23
N THR A 436 -7.91 22.55 11.91
CA THR A 436 -8.90 21.96 12.82
C THR A 436 -9.28 20.56 12.38
N LEU A 437 -9.47 19.65 13.35
CA LEU A 437 -10.03 18.33 13.06
C LEU A 437 -11.44 18.52 12.46
N ASN A 438 -11.70 17.88 11.32
CA ASN A 438 -12.96 17.93 10.60
C ASN A 438 -13.74 16.61 10.76
N ASP A 439 -15.00 16.62 10.34
CA ASP A 439 -15.90 15.46 10.46
C ASP A 439 -15.46 14.25 9.65
N ALA A 440 -14.61 14.45 8.64
CA ALA A 440 -13.98 13.36 7.88
C ALA A 440 -12.83 12.67 8.65
N GLY A 441 -12.46 13.16 9.83
CA GLY A 441 -11.39 12.60 10.66
C GLY A 441 -9.98 13.05 10.26
N GLY A 442 -9.87 14.12 9.47
CA GLY A 442 -8.60 14.76 9.12
C GLY A 442 -8.47 16.16 9.68
N TRP A 443 -7.32 16.80 9.54
CA TRP A 443 -7.12 18.21 9.87
C TRP A 443 -7.25 19.05 8.63
N SER A 444 -7.94 20.19 8.71
CA SER A 444 -8.09 21.09 7.57
C SER A 444 -8.13 22.57 7.93
N ALA A 445 -7.74 23.42 6.98
CA ALA A 445 -7.91 24.87 7.04
C ALA A 445 -8.13 25.46 5.64
N ASN A 446 -9.00 26.46 5.54
CA ASN A 446 -9.13 27.30 4.36
C ASN A 446 -8.31 28.57 4.57
N VAL A 447 -7.31 28.79 3.73
CA VAL A 447 -6.30 29.84 3.92
C VAL A 447 -6.19 30.69 2.66
N PHE A 448 -6.37 32.00 2.81
CA PHE A 448 -6.08 32.94 1.72
C PHE A 448 -4.57 33.05 1.54
N ILE A 449 -4.09 32.78 0.34
CA ILE A 449 -2.68 32.89 -0.02
C ILE A 449 -2.47 34.28 -0.63
N PRO A 450 -1.65 35.16 -0.02
CA PRO A 450 -1.38 36.49 -0.57
C PRO A 450 -0.76 36.43 -1.97
N ARG A 451 -0.97 37.49 -2.77
CA ARG A 451 -0.25 37.65 -4.04
C ARG A 451 1.17 38.12 -3.77
N GLY A 452 2.15 37.42 -4.33
CA GLY A 452 3.56 37.83 -4.27
C GLY A 452 4.43 36.82 -5.00
N ALA A 453 5.34 37.29 -5.85
CA ALA A 453 6.27 36.41 -6.56
C ALA A 453 7.30 35.84 -5.58
N GLY A 454 7.48 34.50 -5.58
CA GLY A 454 8.57 33.83 -4.86
C GLY A 454 8.31 33.50 -3.39
N GLY A 455 7.04 33.33 -2.99
CA GLY A 455 6.66 32.90 -1.64
C GLY A 455 6.50 31.39 -1.50
N GLU A 456 6.45 30.92 -0.25
CA GLU A 456 6.20 29.52 0.10
C GLU A 456 5.03 29.43 1.09
N VAL A 457 4.24 28.37 0.95
CA VAL A 457 3.25 27.98 1.96
C VAL A 457 3.70 26.67 2.55
N SER A 458 3.75 26.58 3.88
CA SER A 458 4.18 25.36 4.56
C SER A 458 3.20 24.97 5.65
N ILE A 459 3.06 23.67 5.89
CA ILE A 459 2.42 23.17 7.10
C ILE A 459 3.52 22.89 8.12
N PHE A 460 3.39 23.50 9.29
CA PHE A 460 4.22 23.25 10.46
C PHE A 460 3.38 22.65 11.58
N TYR A 461 4.05 22.14 12.60
CA TYR A 461 3.45 21.82 13.89
C TYR A 461 4.18 22.51 15.03
N VAL A 462 3.46 22.79 16.11
CA VAL A 462 4.06 23.28 17.36
C VAL A 462 4.74 22.09 18.04
N LYS A 463 6.07 22.09 18.09
CA LYS A 463 6.85 20.99 18.67
C LYS A 463 6.97 21.16 20.19
N GLU A 464 7.35 22.35 20.63
CA GLU A 464 7.50 22.66 22.06
C GLU A 464 6.92 24.02 22.42
N VAL A 465 6.47 24.16 23.66
CA VAL A 465 6.13 25.43 24.32
C VAL A 465 6.93 25.53 25.62
N ASN A 466 7.74 26.57 25.76
CA ASN A 466 8.69 26.74 26.89
C ASN A 466 9.59 25.50 27.12
N GLY A 467 10.05 24.87 26.03
CA GLY A 467 10.92 23.69 26.08
C GLY A 467 10.24 22.40 26.54
N GLN A 468 8.90 22.37 26.59
CA GLN A 468 8.11 21.18 26.89
C GLN A 468 7.37 20.73 25.63
N ASP A 469 7.26 19.41 25.43
CA ASP A 469 6.49 18.79 24.34
C ASP A 469 5.07 19.37 24.27
N ALA A 470 4.65 19.76 23.06
CA ALA A 470 3.40 20.48 22.85
C ALA A 470 2.22 19.58 22.44
N ARG A 471 2.35 18.24 22.54
CA ARG A 471 1.19 17.34 22.38
C ARG A 471 0.11 17.68 23.40
N GLY A 472 -1.15 17.55 22.99
CA GLY A 472 -2.28 17.89 23.85
C GLY A 472 -2.58 19.38 23.98
N LEU A 473 -1.75 20.28 23.43
CA LEU A 473 -1.96 21.75 23.53
C LEU A 473 -3.31 22.21 22.96
N GLY A 474 -3.70 21.65 21.82
CA GLY A 474 -4.92 22.02 21.11
C GLY A 474 -4.92 23.44 20.52
N VAL A 475 -5.85 23.72 19.61
CA VAL A 475 -5.93 25.01 18.89
C VAL A 475 -6.16 26.19 19.84
N GLN A 476 -6.97 26.00 20.89
CA GLN A 476 -7.22 27.04 21.89
C GLN A 476 -5.96 27.36 22.71
N GLY A 477 -5.23 26.32 23.15
CA GLY A 477 -3.96 26.47 23.86
C GLY A 477 -2.93 27.19 22.99
N PHE A 478 -2.82 26.81 21.71
CA PHE A 478 -1.95 27.49 20.75
C PHE A 478 -2.26 28.98 20.63
N LYS A 479 -3.53 29.35 20.42
CA LYS A 479 -3.96 30.76 20.36
C LYS A 479 -3.65 31.52 21.67
N ALA A 480 -3.75 30.87 22.82
CA ALA A 480 -3.47 31.48 24.11
C ALA A 480 -1.99 31.81 24.33
N VAL A 481 -1.08 31.00 23.77
CA VAL A 481 0.38 31.11 23.98
C VAL A 481 1.13 31.80 22.83
N MET A 482 0.51 31.90 21.64
CA MET A 482 1.10 32.54 20.47
C MET A 482 1.50 33.99 20.76
N GLY A 483 2.75 34.34 20.43
CA GLY A 483 3.32 35.67 20.71
C GLY A 483 3.61 35.97 22.18
N LYS A 484 3.33 35.04 23.11
CA LYS A 484 3.49 35.23 24.56
C LYS A 484 4.51 34.28 25.21
N LYS A 485 4.70 33.09 24.63
CA LYS A 485 5.62 32.06 25.13
C LYS A 485 6.62 31.68 24.05
N ALA A 486 7.80 31.21 24.46
CA ALA A 486 8.78 30.66 23.54
C ALA A 486 8.24 29.36 22.93
N MET A 487 8.38 29.18 21.62
CA MET A 487 7.91 28.01 20.89
C MET A 487 8.94 27.55 19.86
N SER A 488 8.98 26.25 19.60
CA SER A 488 9.70 25.65 18.48
C SER A 488 8.73 24.92 17.55
N PHE A 489 9.10 24.78 16.28
CA PHE A 489 8.26 24.18 15.25
C PHE A 489 9.02 23.10 14.48
N GLY A 490 8.30 22.09 14.01
CA GLY A 490 8.78 21.16 12.98
C GLY A 490 7.94 21.29 11.71
N GLY A 491 8.54 20.98 10.56
CA GLY A 491 7.91 21.13 9.24
C GLY A 491 7.34 19.80 8.75
N LEU A 492 6.14 19.83 8.17
CA LEU A 492 5.50 18.65 7.56
C LEU A 492 5.57 18.65 6.03
N CYS A 493 5.20 19.75 5.39
CA CYS A 493 5.25 19.85 3.93
C CYS A 493 5.23 21.31 3.45
N ARG A 494 5.56 21.53 2.18
CA ARG A 494 5.72 22.84 1.55
C ARG A 494 5.25 22.86 0.10
N TRP A 495 4.56 23.95 -0.26
CA TRP A 495 4.16 24.34 -1.61
C TRP A 495 4.88 25.61 -2.04
N ILE A 496 5.12 25.74 -3.34
CA ILE A 496 5.56 26.99 -3.97
C ILE A 496 4.33 27.85 -4.25
N VAL A 497 4.40 29.16 -4.03
CA VAL A 497 3.34 30.08 -4.47
C VAL A 497 3.64 30.54 -5.89
N ALA A 498 2.74 30.21 -6.82
CA ALA A 498 2.79 30.59 -8.23
C ALA A 498 2.06 31.91 -8.50
#